data_AF-A0A1Q5L1B0-F1
#
_entry.id   AF-A0A1Q5L1B0-F1
#
_cell.length_a   1.000
_cell.length_b   1.000
_cell.length_c   1.000
_cell.angle_alpha   90.00
_cell.angle_beta   90.00
_cell.angle_gamma   90.00
#
_symmetry.space_group_name_H-M   'P 1'
#
loop_
_entity.id
_entity.type
_entity.pdbx_description
1 polymer ?
#
loop_
_entity_poly.entity_id
_entity_poly.type
_entity_poly.pdbx_seq_one_letter_code
_entity_poly.pdbx_strand_id
1 'polypeptide(L)'
;MSRPTRRPNIRAAVISRTRTNLHRKIVKHAAFTEQYPIAILSDCVAYAANGESPLGFLPYRDGKPLPGGFKLGVNPGLAKHEGTQRVLWGEEGRERFDAPEFDLARYIKDGTVTDVDDGE
;
A
#
# COMPACT_ATOMS: atom_id res chain seq x y z
N MET A 1 -7.98 31.85 7.22
CA MET A 1 -6.85 31.76 8.17
C MET A 1 -5.59 31.35 7.39
N SER A 2 -4.71 32.29 7.05
CA SER A 2 -3.49 32.04 6.26
C SER A 2 -2.42 31.40 7.14
N ARG A 3 -1.96 30.19 6.79
CA ARG A 3 -0.77 29.56 7.41
C ARG A 3 0.43 29.87 6.49
N PRO A 4 1.36 30.76 6.87
CA PRO A 4 2.43 31.25 5.99
C PRO A 4 3.34 30.16 5.41
N THR A 5 3.48 29.04 6.13
CA THR A 5 4.29 27.89 5.71
C THR A 5 3.52 26.86 4.88
N ARG A 6 2.22 27.06 4.64
CA ARG A 6 1.40 26.15 3.84
C ARG A 6 1.70 26.39 2.35
N ARG A 7 2.38 25.43 1.72
CA ARG A 7 2.69 25.43 0.28
C ARG A 7 1.88 24.32 -0.42
N PRO A 8 0.59 24.55 -0.72
CA PRO A 8 -0.29 23.51 -1.26
C PRO A 8 0.19 22.98 -2.62
N ASN A 9 0.79 23.85 -3.44
CA ASN A 9 1.42 23.48 -4.70
C ASN A 9 2.57 22.48 -4.53
N ILE A 10 3.44 22.69 -3.54
CA ILE A 10 4.54 21.76 -3.25
C ILE A 10 3.99 20.42 -2.78
N ARG A 11 2.99 20.43 -1.87
CA ARG A 11 2.33 19.21 -1.40
C ARG A 11 1.72 18.42 -2.56
N ALA A 12 1.00 19.09 -3.46
CA ALA A 12 0.41 18.46 -4.63
C ALA A 12 1.47 17.83 -5.55
N ALA A 13 2.58 18.52 -5.80
CA ALA A 13 3.68 18.00 -6.61
C ALA A 13 4.34 16.75 -5.99
N VAL A 14 4.55 16.75 -4.67
CA VAL A 14 5.09 15.58 -3.95
C VAL A 14 4.14 14.39 -4.02
N ILE A 15 2.84 14.59 -3.71
CA ILE A 15 1.83 13.53 -3.78
C ILE A 15 1.74 12.96 -5.20
N SER A 16 1.68 13.81 -6.22
CA SER A 16 1.60 13.38 -7.62
C SER A 16 2.79 12.51 -8.02
N ARG A 17 4.02 12.93 -7.65
CA ARG A 17 5.23 12.17 -7.93
C ARG A 17 5.25 10.82 -7.20
N THR A 18 4.86 10.80 -5.93
CA THR A 18 4.79 9.56 -5.14
C THR A 18 3.77 8.59 -5.73
N ARG A 19 2.55 9.04 -6.06
CA ARG A 19 1.50 8.21 -6.66
C ARG A 19 1.91 7.63 -8.02
N THR A 20 2.51 8.45 -8.87
CA THR A 20 3.01 8.01 -10.19
C THR A 20 4.09 6.95 -10.04
N ASN A 21 5.02 7.14 -9.11
CA ASN A 21 6.07 6.16 -8.84
C ASN A 21 5.52 4.84 -8.27
N LEU A 22 4.54 4.93 -7.37
CA LEU A 22 3.86 3.75 -6.83
C LEU A 22 3.18 2.95 -7.94
N HIS A 23 2.40 3.60 -8.80
CA HIS A 23 1.71 2.94 -9.92
C HIS A 23 2.67 2.29 -10.92
N ARG A 24 3.81 2.94 -11.22
CA ARG A 24 4.86 2.34 -12.06
C ARG A 24 5.40 1.03 -11.47
N LYS A 25 5.54 0.96 -10.14
CA LYS A 25 5.96 -0.28 -9.45
C LYS A 25 4.87 -1.33 -9.49
N ILE A 26 3.61 -0.95 -9.26
CA ILE A 26 2.44 -1.85 -9.35
C ILE A 26 2.37 -2.51 -10.73
N VAL A 27 2.39 -1.72 -11.81
CA VAL A 27 2.34 -2.23 -13.19
C VAL A 27 3.51 -3.19 -13.47
N LYS A 28 4.72 -2.81 -13.04
CA LYS A 28 5.90 -3.65 -13.25
C LYS A 28 5.88 -4.94 -12.43
N HIS A 29 5.34 -4.88 -11.21
CA HIS A 29 5.16 -6.04 -10.36
C HIS A 29 4.15 -7.00 -11.00
N ALA A 30 2.96 -6.51 -11.35
CA ALA A 30 1.93 -7.32 -12.00
C ALA A 30 2.42 -7.97 -13.31
N ALA A 31 3.16 -7.23 -14.14
CA ALA A 31 3.73 -7.78 -15.37
C ALA A 31 4.77 -8.90 -15.15
N PHE A 32 5.34 -9.00 -13.94
CA PHE A 32 6.36 -10.01 -13.61
C PHE A 32 5.82 -11.16 -12.77
N THR A 33 4.89 -10.90 -11.86
CA THR A 33 4.37 -11.88 -10.89
C THR A 33 2.95 -12.33 -11.19
N GLU A 34 2.23 -11.64 -12.09
CA GLU A 34 0.79 -11.76 -12.30
C GLU A 34 -0.05 -11.47 -11.05
N GLN A 35 0.57 -10.90 -10.00
CA GLN A 35 -0.12 -10.48 -8.79
C GLN A 35 -0.59 -9.03 -8.91
N TYR A 36 -1.86 -8.81 -8.55
CA TYR A 36 -2.51 -7.51 -8.57
C TYR A 36 -2.82 -7.05 -7.14
N PRO A 37 -2.81 -5.73 -6.88
CA PRO A 37 -3.13 -5.23 -5.56
C PRO A 37 -4.60 -5.49 -5.21
N ILE A 38 -4.86 -5.78 -3.94
CA ILE A 38 -6.22 -5.97 -3.41
C ILE A 38 -6.81 -4.65 -2.88
N ALA A 39 -5.96 -3.69 -2.53
CA ALA A 39 -6.34 -2.34 -2.13
C ALA A 39 -5.22 -1.34 -2.45
N ILE A 40 -5.56 -0.11 -2.81
CA ILE A 40 -4.63 0.97 -3.15
C ILE A 40 -5.10 2.25 -2.48
N LEU A 41 -4.25 2.83 -1.63
CA LEU A 41 -4.44 4.14 -1.02
C LEU A 41 -3.49 5.18 -1.65
N SER A 42 -3.52 6.42 -1.17
CA SER A 42 -2.68 7.53 -1.66
C SER A 42 -1.16 7.25 -1.65
N ASP A 43 -0.66 6.50 -0.65
CA ASP A 43 0.74 6.15 -0.49
C ASP A 43 0.98 4.71 0.01
N CYS A 44 -0.09 3.90 0.09
CA CYS A 44 -0.06 2.51 0.54
C CYS A 44 -0.69 1.59 -0.52
N VAL A 45 -0.25 0.34 -0.57
CA VAL A 45 -0.84 -0.70 -1.43
C VAL A 45 -0.79 -2.04 -0.70
N ALA A 46 -1.90 -2.78 -0.75
CA ALA A 46 -2.01 -4.10 -0.17
C ALA A 46 -2.02 -5.18 -1.26
N TYR A 47 -1.35 -6.29 -1.00
CA TYR A 47 -1.31 -7.47 -1.87
C TYR A 47 -1.66 -8.72 -1.05
N ALA A 48 -2.30 -9.68 -1.70
CA ALA A 48 -2.39 -11.03 -1.16
C ALA A 48 -0.99 -11.68 -1.21
N ALA A 49 -0.60 -12.37 -0.14
CA ALA A 49 0.66 -13.09 -0.04
C ALA A 49 0.45 -14.43 0.66
N ASN A 50 1.26 -15.43 0.31
CA ASN A 50 1.17 -16.79 0.88
C ASN A 50 1.77 -16.91 2.29
N GLY A 51 2.25 -15.83 2.88
CA GLY A 51 2.86 -15.83 4.20
C GLY A 51 2.99 -14.44 4.78
N GLU A 52 3.39 -14.37 6.05
CA GLU A 52 3.40 -13.13 6.82
C GLU A 52 4.60 -12.21 6.49
N SER A 53 5.68 -12.80 5.96
CA SER A 53 6.91 -12.08 5.66
C SER A 53 6.77 -11.24 4.39
N PRO A 54 7.10 -9.94 4.42
CA PRO A 54 7.09 -9.09 3.22
C PRO A 54 8.15 -9.50 2.18
N LEU A 55 9.11 -10.36 2.56
CA LEU A 55 10.07 -10.93 1.61
C LEU A 55 9.39 -11.87 0.61
N GLY A 56 8.31 -12.54 0.99
CA GLY A 56 7.53 -13.40 0.11
C GLY A 56 6.78 -12.65 -0.99
N PHE A 57 6.61 -11.34 -0.82
CA PHE A 57 6.03 -10.45 -1.83
C PHE A 57 7.06 -9.94 -2.83
N LEU A 58 8.33 -9.77 -2.42
CA LEU A 58 9.32 -9.14 -3.29
C LEU A 58 9.68 -10.03 -4.48
N PRO A 59 9.52 -9.57 -5.73
CA PRO A 59 9.93 -10.36 -6.89
C PRO A 59 11.44 -10.33 -7.07
N TYR A 60 12.04 -11.51 -7.19
CA TYR A 60 13.44 -11.69 -7.54
C TYR A 60 13.57 -12.35 -8.92
N ARG A 61 14.61 -11.96 -9.67
CA ARG A 61 15.04 -12.61 -10.90
C ARG A 61 16.53 -12.90 -10.79
N ASP A 62 16.92 -14.17 -10.92
CA ASP A 62 18.32 -14.61 -10.82
C ASP A 62 18.99 -14.15 -9.50
N GLY A 63 18.25 -14.25 -8.39
CA GLY A 63 18.73 -13.81 -7.06
C GLY A 63 18.81 -12.29 -6.87
N LYS A 64 18.41 -11.48 -7.86
CA LYS A 64 18.40 -10.01 -7.77
C LYS A 64 16.98 -9.45 -7.69
N PRO A 65 16.72 -8.43 -6.87
CA PRO A 65 15.42 -7.76 -6.86
C PRO A 65 15.04 -7.23 -8.25
N LEU A 66 13.75 -7.32 -8.61
CA LEU A 66 13.25 -6.82 -9.88
C LEU A 66 13.64 -5.33 -10.07
N PRO A 67 14.39 -4.98 -11.13
CA PRO A 67 14.80 -3.60 -11.37
C PRO A 67 13.58 -2.68 -11.48
N GLY A 68 13.51 -1.60 -10.73
CA GLY A 68 12.36 -0.67 -10.75
C GLY A 68 11.05 -1.23 -10.18
N GLY A 69 11.07 -2.44 -9.60
CA GLY A 69 9.96 -2.97 -8.79
C GLY A 69 10.00 -2.47 -7.35
N PHE A 70 9.23 -3.12 -6.49
CA PHE A 70 9.26 -2.86 -5.06
C PHE A 70 10.61 -3.27 -4.47
N LYS A 71 11.07 -2.47 -3.51
CA LYS A 71 12.25 -2.73 -2.69
C LYS A 71 11.92 -2.27 -1.28
N LEU A 72 12.23 -3.08 -0.28
CA LEU A 72 11.93 -2.76 1.11
C LEU A 72 12.94 -1.78 1.70
N GLY A 73 12.46 -0.82 2.47
CA GLY A 73 13.30 0.12 3.22
C GLY A 73 12.57 1.41 3.57
N VAL A 74 13.21 2.22 4.40
CA VAL A 74 12.64 3.47 4.94
C VAL A 74 13.03 4.72 4.15
N ASN A 75 14.00 4.62 3.23
CA ASN A 75 14.46 5.79 2.47
C ASN A 75 13.50 6.09 1.30
N PRO A 76 13.47 7.34 0.82
CA PRO A 76 12.64 7.73 -0.33
C PRO A 76 12.84 6.82 -1.54
N GLY A 77 11.74 6.37 -2.13
CA GLY A 77 11.76 5.46 -3.28
C GLY A 77 11.81 3.98 -2.91
N LEU A 78 11.98 3.62 -1.64
CA LEU A 78 11.71 2.28 -1.11
C LEU A 78 10.27 2.20 -0.59
N ALA A 79 9.80 1.00 -0.32
CA ALA A 79 8.51 0.73 0.30
C ALA A 79 8.74 0.23 1.73
N LYS A 80 8.05 0.83 2.69
CA LYS A 80 8.00 0.31 4.05
C LYS A 80 6.93 -0.79 4.11
N HIS A 81 7.22 -1.85 4.84
CA HIS A 81 6.19 -2.81 5.21
C HIS A 81 5.35 -2.20 6.34
N GLU A 82 4.07 -1.93 6.06
CA GLU A 82 3.17 -1.37 7.06
C GLU A 82 2.60 -2.45 7.99
N GLY A 83 2.27 -3.63 7.46
CA GLY A 83 1.77 -4.75 8.24
C GLY A 83 1.37 -5.91 7.35
N THR A 84 1.10 -7.06 7.97
CA THR A 84 0.49 -8.21 7.31
C THR A 84 -0.67 -8.68 8.18
N GLN A 85 -1.83 -8.90 7.57
CA GLN A 85 -3.02 -9.38 8.25
C GLN A 85 -3.58 -10.58 7.52
N ARG A 86 -4.30 -11.45 8.24
CA ARG A 86 -5.02 -12.58 7.65
C ARG A 86 -6.19 -12.05 6.82
N VAL A 87 -6.57 -12.75 5.76
CA VAL A 87 -7.76 -12.40 4.97
C VAL A 87 -9.00 -12.30 5.85
N LEU A 88 -9.17 -13.24 6.79
CA LEU A 88 -10.30 -13.24 7.72
C LEU A 88 -10.36 -11.99 8.61
N TRP A 89 -9.23 -11.35 8.94
CA TRP A 89 -9.25 -10.07 9.66
C TRP A 89 -9.93 -8.97 8.83
N GLY A 90 -9.71 -8.95 7.52
CA GLY A 90 -10.35 -8.00 6.63
C GLY A 90 -11.86 -8.23 6.53
N GLU A 91 -12.27 -9.50 6.40
CA GLU A 91 -13.70 -9.87 6.33
C GLU A 91 -14.42 -9.60 7.67
N GLU A 92 -13.78 -9.90 8.81
CA GLU A 92 -14.29 -9.55 10.13
C GLU A 92 -14.48 -8.03 10.27
N GLY A 93 -13.57 -7.22 9.72
CA GLY A 93 -13.69 -5.77 9.66
C GLY A 93 -14.93 -5.34 8.85
N ARG A 94 -15.09 -5.86 7.64
CA ARG A 94 -16.25 -5.55 6.78
C ARG A 94 -17.58 -5.88 7.45
N GLU A 95 -17.69 -7.06 8.04
CA GLU A 95 -18.91 -7.53 8.70
C GLU A 95 -19.21 -6.72 9.97
N ARG A 96 -18.19 -6.51 10.83
CA ARG A 96 -18.38 -5.82 12.11
C ARG A 96 -18.83 -4.37 11.96
N PHE A 97 -18.36 -3.69 10.91
CA PHE A 97 -18.63 -2.27 10.67
C PHE A 97 -19.66 -2.02 9.56
N ASP A 98 -20.27 -3.07 8.99
CA ASP A 98 -21.19 -2.97 7.84
C ASP A 98 -20.60 -2.15 6.68
N ALA A 99 -19.31 -2.39 6.42
CA ALA A 99 -18.47 -1.57 5.53
C ALA A 99 -17.93 -2.42 4.37
N PRO A 100 -18.73 -2.68 3.31
CA PRO A 100 -18.29 -3.50 2.18
C PRO A 100 -17.07 -2.89 1.44
N GLU A 101 -16.94 -1.56 1.47
CA GLU A 101 -15.87 -0.79 0.82
C GLU A 101 -14.63 -0.58 1.70
N PHE A 102 -14.56 -1.24 2.86
CA PHE A 102 -13.45 -1.17 3.81
C PHE A 102 -12.06 -1.26 3.12
N ASP A 103 -11.26 -0.21 3.25
CA ASP A 103 -9.90 -0.17 2.70
C ASP A 103 -8.91 -0.81 3.67
N LEU A 104 -8.55 -2.06 3.36
CA LEU A 104 -7.55 -2.83 4.09
C LEU A 104 -6.23 -2.04 4.27
N ALA A 105 -5.81 -1.25 3.28
CA ALA A 105 -4.54 -0.53 3.32
C ALA A 105 -4.50 0.57 4.39
N ARG A 106 -5.66 1.07 4.84
CA ARG A 106 -5.78 2.08 5.89
C ARG A 106 -5.48 1.53 7.29
N TYR A 107 -5.89 0.29 7.56
CA TYR A 107 -5.84 -0.29 8.92
C TYR A 107 -4.85 -1.44 9.07
N ILE A 108 -4.19 -1.88 8.00
CA ILE A 108 -3.31 -3.06 8.00
C ILE A 108 -2.18 -3.01 9.04
N LYS A 109 -1.73 -1.79 9.38
CA LYS A 109 -0.56 -1.55 10.22
C LYS A 109 -0.68 -2.15 11.61
N ASP A 110 -1.75 -1.78 12.31
CA ASP A 110 -1.99 -2.20 13.70
C ASP A 110 -3.22 -3.13 13.81
N GLY A 111 -3.88 -3.42 12.68
CA GLY A 111 -5.08 -4.27 12.62
C GLY A 111 -6.29 -3.70 13.38
N THR A 112 -6.17 -2.48 13.89
CA THR A 112 -7.19 -1.85 14.73
C THR A 112 -8.04 -0.92 13.87
N VAL A 113 -9.29 -1.31 13.66
CA VAL A 113 -10.29 -0.51 12.95
C VAL A 113 -11.02 0.34 13.99
N THR A 114 -10.88 1.66 13.87
CA THR A 114 -11.38 2.61 14.89
C THR A 114 -12.62 3.39 14.44
N ASP A 115 -13.05 3.27 13.19
CA ASP A 115 -14.14 4.07 12.61
C ASP A 115 -14.83 3.33 11.44
N VAL A 116 -16.00 3.82 11.03
CA VAL A 116 -16.67 3.39 9.79
C VAL A 116 -15.87 3.95 8.62
N ASP A 117 -15.34 3.05 7.79
CA ASP A 117 -14.57 3.40 6.58
C ASP A 117 -15.43 3.16 5.35
N ASP A 118 -15.65 4.21 4.56
CA ASP A 118 -16.36 4.16 3.28
C ASP A 118 -15.43 3.89 2.09
N GLY A 119 -14.14 3.62 2.35
CA GLY A 119 -13.17 3.26 1.32
C GLY A 119 -12.50 4.45 0.63
N GLU A 120 -12.75 5.71 1.05
CA GLU A 120 -12.04 6.91 0.58
C GLU A 120 -10.97 7.40 1.55
#